data_AF-A0A5E4GI54-F1
#
_entry.id   AF-A0A5E4GI54-F1
#
_cell.length_a   1.000
_cell.length_b   1.000
_cell.length_c   1.000
_cell.angle_alpha   90.00
_cell.angle_beta   90.00
_cell.angle_gamma   90.00
#
_symmetry.space_group_name_H-M   'P 1'
#
loop_
_entity.id
_entity.type
_entity.pdbx_description
1 polymer ?
#
loop_
_entity_poly.entity_id
_entity_poly.type
_entity_poly.pdbx_seq_one_letter_code
_entity_poly.pdbx_strand_id
1 'polypeptide(L)'
;MAQGILDQYCVHGNMELEDIRELYFKDLWARSFFQNVIDLDIFYRFDMHDLIHNLVQSVAQGECFTVKSANTKDISENVRHLTFLEAGQNVSTTLQKLNKVRTITADRIDIDESFL
;
A
#
# COMPACT_ATOMS: atom_id res chain seq x y z
N MET A 1 -1.23 2.03 -11.61
CA MET A 1 -2.66 2.44 -11.64
C MET A 1 -3.05 2.88 -10.23
N ALA A 2 -3.60 4.09 -10.08
CA ALA A 2 -4.06 4.61 -8.79
C ALA A 2 -5.43 4.00 -8.43
N GLN A 3 -5.65 3.66 -7.15
CA GLN A 3 -6.87 3.00 -6.63
C GLN A 3 -8.10 3.94 -6.56
N GLY A 4 -8.25 4.87 -7.51
CA GLY A 4 -9.35 5.84 -7.51
C GLY A 4 -9.29 6.88 -6.39
N ILE A 5 -8.11 7.09 -5.78
CA ILE A 5 -7.89 8.06 -4.69
C ILE A 5 -7.74 9.49 -5.22
N LEU A 6 -7.32 9.63 -6.48
CA LEU A 6 -7.12 10.95 -7.09
C LEU A 6 -8.48 11.47 -7.54
N ASP A 7 -8.93 12.55 -6.90
CA ASP A 7 -10.06 13.30 -7.41
C ASP A 7 -9.68 13.85 -8.80
N GLN A 8 -10.41 13.40 -9.82
CA GLN A 8 -10.45 14.05 -11.13
C GLN A 8 -11.20 15.37 -11.00
N TYR A 9 -10.72 16.28 -10.16
CA TYR A 9 -11.27 17.61 -10.10
C TYR A 9 -10.76 18.36 -11.33
N CYS A 10 -11.54 18.25 -12.41
CA CYS A 10 -11.40 18.99 -13.65
C CYS A 10 -11.64 20.49 -13.38
N VAL A 11 -10.73 21.19 -12.68
CA VAL A 11 -10.91 22.63 -12.37
C VAL A 11 -9.67 23.50 -12.59
N HIS A 12 -8.58 22.99 -13.16
CA HIS A 12 -7.63 23.90 -13.81
C HIS A 12 -7.10 23.30 -15.09
N GLY A 13 -7.23 24.06 -16.18
CA GLY A 13 -7.01 23.61 -17.55
C GLY A 13 -5.75 22.77 -17.76
N ASN A 14 -5.89 21.73 -18.59
CA ASN A 14 -4.81 20.91 -19.16
C ASN A 14 -3.83 20.27 -18.18
N MET A 15 -4.18 20.11 -16.90
CA MET A 15 -3.33 19.40 -15.94
C MET A 15 -3.50 17.88 -16.12
N GLU A 16 -2.39 17.17 -16.36
CA GLU A 16 -2.42 15.72 -16.53
C GLU A 16 -2.55 15.01 -15.18
N LEU A 17 -2.97 13.73 -15.19
CA LEU A 17 -3.07 12.95 -13.96
C LEU A 17 -1.74 12.83 -13.21
N GLU A 18 -0.62 12.94 -13.93
CA GLU A 18 0.73 12.91 -13.35
C GLU A 18 1.02 14.19 -12.55
N ASP A 19 0.65 15.36 -13.08
CA ASP A 19 0.76 16.64 -12.37
C ASP A 19 -0.09 16.65 -11.09
N ILE A 20 -1.31 16.11 -11.16
CA ILE A 20 -2.21 16.00 -9.98
C ILE A 20 -1.56 15.11 -8.91
N ARG A 21 -0.96 13.99 -9.32
CA ARG A 21 -0.25 13.08 -8.39
C ARG A 21 0.92 13.78 -7.74
N GLU A 22 1.68 14.56 -8.50
CA GLU A 22 2.82 15.29 -7.99
C GLU A 22 2.40 16.36 -6.97
N LEU A 23 1.28 17.07 -7.21
CA LEU A 23 0.72 18.03 -6.26
C LEU A 23 0.36 17.37 -4.92
N TYR A 24 -0.35 16.25 -4.95
CA TYR A 24 -0.67 15.50 -3.73
C TYR A 24 0.58 15.02 -3.00
N PHE A 25 1.57 14.52 -3.75
CA PHE A 25 2.84 14.10 -3.19
C PHE A 25 3.56 15.26 -2.49
N LYS A 26 3.64 16.42 -3.15
CA LYS A 26 4.25 17.64 -2.60
C LYS A 26 3.50 18.16 -1.36
N ASP A 27 2.18 18.09 -1.32
CA ASP A 27 1.40 18.47 -0.13
C ASP A 27 1.67 17.52 1.06
N LEU A 28 1.71 16.21 0.83
CA LEU A 28 2.07 15.23 1.86
C LEU A 28 3.50 15.46 2.36
N TRP A 29 4.45 15.71 1.46
CA TRP A 29 5.82 16.02 1.82
C TRP A 29 5.91 17.31 2.65
N ALA A 30 5.21 18.38 2.27
CA ALA A 30 5.18 19.64 3.02
C ALA A 30 4.61 19.47 4.44
N ARG A 31 3.74 18.47 4.66
CA ARG A 31 3.20 18.09 5.97
C ARG A 31 4.09 17.13 6.76
N SER A 32 5.31 16.88 6.28
CA SER A 32 6.25 15.94 6.88
C SER A 32 5.70 14.51 6.96
N PHE A 33 4.99 14.04 5.92
CA PHE A 33 4.67 12.61 5.81
C PHE A 33 5.87 11.78 5.37
N PHE A 34 6.77 12.39 4.61
CA PHE A 34 7.94 11.76 4.01
C PHE A 34 9.24 12.41 4.48
N GLN A 35 10.26 11.59 4.69
CA GLN A 35 11.63 11.99 4.98
C GLN A 35 12.59 11.45 3.91
N ASN A 36 13.82 11.97 3.87
CA ASN A 36 14.87 11.52 2.95
C ASN A 36 14.41 11.50 1.48
N VAL A 37 13.65 12.51 1.05
CA VAL A 37 13.12 12.58 -0.32
C VAL A 37 14.26 12.87 -1.30
N ILE A 38 14.42 11.97 -2.26
CA ILE A 38 15.38 12.04 -3.36
C ILE A 38 14.58 12.08 -4.66
N ASP A 39 14.79 13.14 -5.43
CA ASP A 39 14.27 13.27 -6.78
C ASP A 39 15.22 12.57 -7.76
N LEU A 40 14.72 11.57 -8.48
CA LEU A 40 15.47 10.79 -9.48
C LEU A 40 14.95 11.04 -10.90
N ASP A 41 14.34 12.21 -11.16
CA ASP A 41 13.80 12.67 -12.46
C ASP A 41 12.56 11.90 -12.92
N ILE A 42 12.63 10.57 -12.93
CA ILE A 42 11.54 9.66 -13.32
C ILE A 42 10.65 9.20 -12.16
N PHE A 43 11.15 9.26 -10.92
CA PHE A 43 10.39 8.94 -9.71
C PHE A 43 11.06 9.54 -8.47
N TYR A 44 10.30 9.61 -7.38
CA TYR A 44 10.81 9.99 -6.07
C TYR A 44 11.13 8.75 -5.25
N ARG A 45 12.27 8.76 -4.56
CA ARG A 45 12.57 7.82 -3.47
C ARG A 45 12.42 8.55 -2.15
N PHE A 46 11.74 7.96 -1.18
CA PHE A 46 11.48 8.59 0.10
C PHE A 46 11.20 7.53 1.15
N ASP A 47 11.43 7.89 2.41
CA ASP A 47 11.07 7.07 3.57
C ASP A 47 9.82 7.66 4.24
N MET A 48 8.99 6.81 4.86
CA MET A 48 7.90 7.27 5.72
C MET A 48 8.42 7.46 7.14
N HIS A 49 7.94 8.48 7.85
CA HIS A 49 8.25 8.62 9.27
C HIS A 49 7.64 7.47 10.08
N ASP A 50 8.36 6.96 11.08
CA ASP A 50 7.86 5.90 11.98
C ASP A 50 6.52 6.26 12.63
N LEU A 51 6.30 7.54 12.97
CA LEU A 51 5.04 8.01 13.52
C LEU A 51 3.88 7.87 12.53
N ILE A 52 4.10 8.22 11.26
CA ILE A 52 3.10 8.10 10.19
C ILE A 52 2.89 6.63 9.86
N HIS A 53 3.96 5.84 9.82
CA HIS A 53 3.91 4.39 9.65
C HIS A 53 3.02 3.74 10.71
N ASN A 54 3.27 4.06 11.99
CA ASN A 54 2.48 3.53 13.11
C ASN A 54 1.02 3.98 13.05
N LEU A 55 0.77 5.24 12.65
CA LEU A 55 -0.59 5.73 12.45
C LEU A 55 -1.32 4.97 11.35
N VAL A 56 -0.67 4.80 10.18
CA VAL A 56 -1.24 4.04 9.06
C VAL A 56 -1.51 2.59 9.48
N GLN A 57 -0.60 1.97 10.21
CA GLN A 57 -0.80 0.62 10.73
C GLN A 57 -1.98 0.52 11.71
N SER A 58 -2.14 1.52 12.59
CA SER A 58 -3.26 1.57 13.54
C SER A 58 -4.60 1.78 12.82
N VAL A 59 -4.66 2.66 11.82
CA VAL A 59 -5.88 2.95 11.07
C VAL A 59 -6.25 1.79 10.13
N ALA A 60 -5.27 1.16 9.50
CA ALA A 60 -5.47 0.02 8.60
C ALA A 60 -5.57 -1.32 9.34
N GLN A 61 -5.51 -1.32 10.68
CA GLN A 61 -5.51 -2.53 11.49
C GLN A 61 -6.77 -3.36 11.21
N GLY A 62 -6.57 -4.62 10.82
CA GLY A 62 -7.65 -5.56 10.51
C GLY A 62 -8.23 -5.44 9.09
N GLU A 63 -7.84 -4.41 8.31
CA GLU A 63 -8.21 -4.32 6.89
C GLU A 63 -7.10 -4.83 5.95
N CYS A 64 -5.84 -4.85 6.38
CA CYS A 64 -4.70 -5.38 5.61
C CYS A 64 -4.11 -6.64 6.25
N PHE A 65 -3.78 -7.65 5.44
CA PHE A 65 -3.18 -8.90 5.91
C PHE A 65 -2.13 -9.44 4.94
N THR A 66 -0.98 -9.84 5.48
CA THR A 66 0.12 -10.43 4.71
C THR A 66 0.19 -11.93 4.96
N VAL A 67 0.04 -12.71 3.89
CA VAL A 67 0.18 -14.16 3.89
C VAL A 67 1.66 -14.51 3.68
N LYS A 68 2.30 -15.00 4.75
CA LYS A 68 3.73 -15.33 4.77
C LYS A 68 4.03 -16.78 4.40
N SER A 69 3.10 -17.72 4.69
CA SER A 69 3.29 -19.15 4.39
C SER A 69 1.97 -19.84 4.01
N ALA A 70 2.04 -21.02 3.39
CA ALA A 70 0.86 -21.85 3.12
C ALA A 70 0.06 -22.23 4.38
N ASN A 71 0.67 -22.11 5.56
CA ASN A 71 0.09 -22.46 6.85
C ASN A 71 -0.48 -21.25 7.59
N THR A 72 -0.53 -20.07 6.95
CA THR A 72 -1.14 -18.87 7.56
C THR A 72 -2.62 -19.14 7.79
N LYS A 73 -2.99 -19.42 9.05
CA LYS A 73 -4.37 -19.63 9.50
C LYS A 73 -4.87 -18.36 10.18
N ASP A 74 -6.19 -18.21 10.25
CA ASP A 74 -6.87 -17.14 11.00
C ASP A 74 -6.84 -15.75 10.33
N ILE A 75 -7.19 -15.69 9.04
CA ILE A 75 -7.41 -14.40 8.37
C ILE A 75 -8.81 -13.89 8.74
N SER A 76 -8.85 -12.69 9.32
CA SER A 76 -10.12 -12.03 9.67
C SER A 76 -10.98 -11.78 8.43
N GLU A 77 -12.29 -11.97 8.56
CA GLU A 77 -13.28 -11.66 7.51
C GLU A 77 -13.32 -10.16 7.15
N ASN A 78 -12.76 -9.29 8.00
CA ASN A 78 -12.69 -7.85 7.75
C ASN A 78 -11.55 -7.45 6.82
N VAL A 79 -10.67 -8.38 6.44
CA VAL A 79 -9.57 -8.11 5.53
C VAL A 79 -10.09 -7.68 4.16
N ARG A 80 -9.58 -6.54 3.70
CA ARG A 80 -9.87 -5.92 2.40
C ARG A 80 -8.66 -5.97 1.46
N HIS A 81 -7.46 -6.02 2.01
CA HIS A 81 -6.22 -6.00 1.25
C HIS A 81 -5.33 -7.18 1.66
N LEU A 82 -5.00 -8.03 0.69
CA LEU A 82 -4.18 -9.22 0.89
C LEU A 82 -2.89 -9.12 0.11
N THR A 83 -1.77 -9.38 0.78
CA THR A 83 -0.46 -9.50 0.15
C THR A 83 0.08 -10.91 0.33
N PHE A 84 0.48 -11.57 -0.76
CA PHE A 84 1.13 -12.89 -0.74
C PHE A 84 2.63 -12.73 -0.96
N LEU A 85 3.45 -13.31 -0.08
CA LEU A 85 4.92 -13.20 -0.18
C LEU A 85 5.60 -14.36 -0.91
N GLU A 86 4.91 -15.48 -1.09
CA GLU A 86 5.47 -16.71 -1.65
C GLU A 86 4.65 -17.22 -2.83
N ALA A 87 5.33 -17.61 -3.91
CA ALA A 87 4.70 -18.24 -5.06
C ALA A 87 4.29 -19.68 -4.73
N GLY A 88 3.06 -20.07 -5.10
CA GLY A 88 2.55 -21.44 -4.90
C GLY A 88 1.57 -21.60 -3.73
N GLN A 89 1.25 -20.52 -3.02
CA GLN A 89 0.16 -20.53 -2.04
C GLN A 89 -1.20 -20.66 -2.72
N ASN A 90 -2.07 -21.49 -2.14
CA ASN A 90 -3.38 -21.78 -2.72
C ASN A 90 -4.35 -20.62 -2.42
N VAL A 91 -4.21 -19.54 -3.21
CA VAL A 91 -4.96 -18.29 -3.08
C VAL A 91 -6.48 -18.55 -3.10
N SER A 92 -6.93 -19.51 -3.90
CA SER A 92 -8.36 -19.83 -4.08
C SER A 92 -9.06 -20.23 -2.79
N THR A 93 -8.48 -21.11 -1.97
CA THR A 93 -9.12 -21.57 -0.73
C THR A 93 -9.16 -20.50 0.36
N THR A 94 -8.18 -19.60 0.34
CA THR A 94 -8.08 -18.48 1.28
C THR A 94 -9.11 -17.39 0.94
N LEU A 95 -9.26 -17.08 -0.35
CA LEU A 95 -10.21 -16.06 -0.82
C LEU A 95 -11.68 -16.48 -0.69
N GLN A 96 -12.00 -17.78 -0.79
CA GLN A 96 -13.38 -18.26 -0.63
C GLN A 96 -13.99 -17.88 0.72
N LYS A 97 -13.16 -17.67 1.75
CA LYS A 97 -13.59 -17.27 3.09
C LYS A 97 -13.66 -15.75 3.28
N LEU A 98 -13.17 -14.95 2.33
CA LEU A 98 -12.99 -13.51 2.47
C LEU A 98 -13.83 -12.76 1.44
N ASN A 99 -15.03 -12.34 1.84
CA ASN A 99 -16.00 -11.68 0.96
C ASN A 99 -15.82 -10.15 0.84
N LYS A 100 -14.91 -9.55 1.62
CA LYS A 100 -14.65 -8.09 1.64
C LYS A 100 -13.35 -7.68 0.92
N VAL A 101 -12.62 -8.63 0.33
CA VAL A 101 -11.35 -8.36 -0.35
C VAL A 101 -11.56 -7.46 -1.57
N ARG A 102 -10.83 -6.36 -1.61
CA ARG A 102 -10.79 -5.38 -2.69
C ARG A 102 -9.51 -5.46 -3.50
N THR A 103 -8.39 -5.80 -2.86
CA THR A 103 -7.07 -5.82 -3.51
C THR A 103 -6.30 -7.06 -3.10
N ILE A 104 -5.67 -7.69 -4.09
CA ILE A 104 -4.74 -8.79 -3.91
C ILE A 104 -3.43 -8.41 -4.60
N THR A 105 -2.33 -8.48 -3.86
CA THR A 105 -0.98 -8.27 -4.36
C THR A 105 -0.15 -9.52 -4.09
N ALA A 106 0.77 -9.82 -4.99
CA ALA A 106 1.78 -10.85 -4.80
C ALA A 106 3.13 -10.18 -4.96
N ASP A 107 3.95 -10.23 -3.92
CA ASP A 107 5.27 -9.63 -3.90
C ASP A 107 6.30 -10.69 -3.53
N ARG A 108 7.49 -10.64 -4.13
CA ARG A 108 8.59 -11.53 -3.74
C ARG A 108 9.55 -10.71 -2.90
N ILE A 109 9.39 -10.78 -1.59
CA ILE A 109 10.27 -10.06 -0.66
C ILE A 109 11.25 -11.07 -0.08
N ASP A 110 12.56 -10.86 -0.31
CA ASP A 110 13.59 -11.40 0.57
C ASP A 110 13.45 -10.65 1.90
N ILE A 111 12.78 -11.26 2.88
CA ILE A 111 12.64 -10.68 4.21
C ILE A 111 14.04 -10.66 4.83
N ASP A 112 14.62 -9.47 4.99
CA ASP A 112 15.73 -9.30 5.91
C ASP A 112 15.16 -9.46 7.33
N GLU A 113 15.45 -10.59 7.98
CA GLU A 113 14.95 -10.93 9.32
C GLU A 113 15.50 -10.00 10.42
N SER A 114 16.26 -8.97 10.07
CA SER A 114 16.85 -7.99 10.98
C SER A 114 15.83 -7.06 11.68
N PHE A 115 14.57 -7.06 11.23
CA PHE A 115 13.48 -6.23 11.80
C PHE A 115 12.38 -7.05 12.50
N LEU A 116 12.60 -8.35 12.75
CA LEU A 116 11.81 -9.17 13.68
C LEU A 116 12.43 -9.19 15.07
#